data_AF-A0AAU3ZLL7-F1
#
_entry.id   AF-A0AAU3ZLL7-F1
#
_cell.length_a   1.000
_cell.length_b   1.000
_cell.length_c   1.000
_cell.angle_alpha   90.00
_cell.angle_beta   90.00
_cell.angle_gamma   90.00
#
_symmetry.space_group_name_H-M   'P 1'
#
loop_
_entity.id
_entity.type
_entity.pdbx_description
1 polymer ?
#
loop_
_entity_poly.entity_id
_entity_poly.type
_entity_poly.pdbx_seq_one_letter_code
_entity_poly.pdbx_strand_id
1 'polypeptide(L)'
;MSEQQQSAHVFTAGPIWRDANVRSGPSLDSPVLQLLLPDDKVSHEAVGWTYGDEVVEGTIISDIWLLLAPGRWCSAVNFDQDTMAGIPREARLDVK
;
A
#
# COMPACT_ATOMS: atom_id res chain seq x y z
N MET A 1 23.52 -13.82 -15.95
CA MET A 1 22.48 -12.78 -15.87
C MET A 1 22.01 -12.76 -14.43
N SER A 2 22.33 -11.71 -13.71
CA SER A 2 22.11 -11.62 -12.26
C SER A 2 20.65 -11.25 -12.02
N GLU A 3 19.86 -12.18 -11.49
CA GLU A 3 18.58 -11.83 -10.88
C GLU A 3 18.89 -11.01 -9.63
N GLN A 4 18.81 -9.68 -9.73
CA GLN A 4 18.69 -8.87 -8.53
C GLN A 4 17.32 -9.15 -7.95
N GLN A 5 17.28 -10.13 -7.06
CA GLN A 5 16.15 -10.38 -6.20
C GLN A 5 16.09 -9.21 -5.23
N GLN A 6 15.45 -8.14 -5.68
CA GLN A 6 15.22 -6.94 -4.90
C GLN A 6 14.38 -7.39 -3.71
N SER A 7 15.02 -7.45 -2.54
CA SER A 7 14.43 -7.91 -1.29
C SER A 7 13.11 -7.19 -1.08
N ALA A 8 12.03 -7.94 -0.90
CA ALA A 8 10.76 -7.42 -0.43
C ALA A 8 11.04 -6.61 0.85
N HIS A 9 11.10 -5.28 0.74
CA HIS A 9 11.33 -4.42 1.89
C HIS A 9 10.04 -4.47 2.70
N VAL A 10 10.02 -5.34 3.70
CA VAL A 10 8.95 -5.35 4.69
C VAL A 10 9.11 -4.10 5.53
N PHE A 11 8.07 -3.28 5.56
CA PHE A 11 8.02 -2.10 6.42
C PHE A 11 6.65 -1.97 7.07
N THR A 12 6.64 -1.34 8.24
CA THR A 12 5.43 -1.03 8.96
C THR A 12 4.78 0.19 8.32
N ALA A 13 3.63 -0.01 7.67
CA ALA A 13 2.84 1.08 7.10
C ALA A 13 2.10 1.90 8.17
N GLY A 14 2.01 1.35 9.39
CA GLY A 14 1.30 1.97 10.50
C GLY A 14 -0.20 1.67 10.48
N PRO A 15 -0.98 2.37 11.31
CA PRO A 15 -2.41 2.19 11.38
C PRO A 15 -3.13 2.81 10.18
N ILE A 16 -4.34 2.31 9.96
CA ILE A 16 -5.28 2.89 9.02
C ILE A 16 -6.05 4.01 9.73
N TRP A 17 -6.13 5.19 9.11
CA TRP A 17 -6.82 6.35 9.70
C TRP A 17 -8.26 6.56 9.21
N ARG A 18 -8.68 5.82 8.17
CA ARG A 18 -10.02 5.86 7.57
C ARG A 18 -10.42 4.51 6.97
N ASP A 19 -11.69 4.29 6.68
CA ASP A 19 -12.17 3.10 5.98
C ASP A 19 -11.38 2.84 4.70
N ALA A 20 -10.82 1.63 4.59
CA ALA A 20 -9.86 1.28 3.56
C ALA A 20 -10.25 -0.02 2.84
N ASN A 21 -10.46 0.08 1.54
CA ASN A 21 -10.70 -1.08 0.69
C ASN A 21 -9.38 -1.79 0.38
N VAL A 22 -9.32 -3.05 0.78
CA VAL A 22 -8.28 -3.99 0.38
C VAL A 22 -8.72 -4.71 -0.88
N ARG A 23 -7.88 -4.71 -1.91
CA ARG A 23 -8.21 -5.16 -3.26
C ARG A 23 -7.29 -6.28 -3.73
N SER A 24 -7.70 -6.98 -4.77
CA SER A 24 -6.89 -8.01 -5.43
C SER A 24 -5.75 -7.45 -6.27
N GLY A 25 -5.75 -6.15 -6.56
CA GLY A 25 -4.75 -5.46 -7.38
C GLY A 25 -4.63 -3.97 -7.03
N PRO A 26 -3.56 -3.29 -7.46
CA PRO A 26 -3.30 -1.88 -7.19
C PRO A 26 -4.13 -0.96 -8.12
N SER A 27 -5.45 -1.12 -8.11
CA SER A 27 -6.37 -0.39 -9.00
C SER A 27 -7.75 -0.25 -8.36
N LEU A 28 -8.45 0.84 -8.66
CA LEU A 28 -9.82 1.09 -8.22
C LEU A 28 -10.83 0.13 -8.88
N ASP A 29 -10.49 -0.44 -10.04
CA ASP A 29 -11.29 -1.45 -10.74
C ASP A 29 -11.06 -2.87 -10.21
N SER A 30 -10.00 -3.09 -9.43
CA SER A 30 -9.74 -4.40 -8.83
C SER A 30 -10.79 -4.75 -7.77
N PRO A 31 -11.30 -6.00 -7.76
CA PRO A 31 -12.25 -6.46 -6.75
C PRO A 31 -11.83 -6.15 -5.31
N VAL A 32 -12.78 -5.66 -4.51
CA VAL A 32 -12.61 -5.49 -3.06
C VAL A 32 -12.71 -6.85 -2.39
N LEU A 33 -11.66 -7.21 -1.65
CA LEU A 33 -11.54 -8.46 -0.90
C LEU A 33 -11.95 -8.29 0.57
N GLN A 34 -11.67 -7.11 1.13
CA GLN A 34 -11.89 -6.81 2.53
C GLN A 34 -12.02 -5.31 2.74
N LEU A 35 -12.82 -4.91 3.74
CA LEU A 35 -12.83 -3.56 4.29
C LEU A 35 -12.05 -3.57 5.62
N LEU A 36 -11.08 -2.67 5.75
CA LEU A 36 -10.41 -2.38 7.02
C LEU A 36 -10.97 -1.09 7.60
N LEU A 37 -11.23 -1.08 8.89
CA LEU A 37 -11.73 0.09 9.62
C LEU A 37 -10.59 0.73 10.41
N PRO A 38 -10.68 2.02 10.74
CA PRO A 38 -9.67 2.71 11.54
C PRO A 38 -9.48 2.05 12.91
N ASP A 39 -8.22 1.76 13.24
CA ASP A 39 -7.81 1.28 14.56
C ASP A 39 -6.36 1.71 14.81
N ASP A 40 -6.17 2.65 15.74
CA ASP A 40 -4.87 3.22 16.09
C ASP A 40 -3.94 2.22 16.81
N LYS A 41 -4.47 1.06 17.22
CA LYS A 41 -3.72 -0.02 17.88
C LYS A 41 -3.24 -1.08 16.90
N VAL A 42 -3.71 -1.07 15.66
CA VAL A 42 -3.38 -2.10 14.65
C VAL A 42 -2.45 -1.50 13.62
N SER A 43 -1.20 -1.98 13.60
CA SER A 43 -0.25 -1.67 12.54
C SER A 43 -0.30 -2.72 11.44
N HIS A 44 -0.22 -2.27 10.19
CA HIS A 44 -0.13 -3.16 9.04
C HIS A 44 1.30 -3.24 8.51
N GLU A 45 1.71 -4.45 8.13
CA GLU A 45 2.97 -4.68 7.43
C GLU A 45 2.73 -4.69 5.92
N ALA A 46 3.52 -3.90 5.21
CA ALA A 46 3.61 -3.95 3.76
C ALA A 46 4.87 -4.72 3.37
N VAL A 47 4.74 -5.72 2.51
CA VAL A 47 5.88 -6.48 1.95
C VAL A 47 6.45 -5.81 0.68
N GLY A 48 5.88 -4.67 0.31
CA GLY A 48 6.36 -3.79 -0.76
C GLY A 48 5.25 -2.87 -1.24
N TRP A 49 5.52 -2.15 -2.32
CA TRP A 49 4.58 -1.19 -2.88
C TRP A 49 4.78 -1.05 -4.40
N THR A 50 3.78 -0.51 -5.09
CA THR A 50 3.86 -0.18 -6.52
C THR A 50 3.01 1.05 -6.84
N TYR A 51 3.16 1.59 -8.04
CA TYR A 51 2.24 2.59 -8.58
C TYR A 51 1.00 1.92 -9.18
N GLY A 52 -0.16 2.53 -8.97
CA GLY A 52 -1.45 2.06 -9.45
C GLY A 52 -2.37 3.24 -9.78
N ASP A 53 -3.69 3.00 -9.72
CA ASP A 53 -4.66 4.08 -9.94
C ASP A 53 -4.53 5.15 -8.85
N GLU A 54 -4.62 6.41 -9.25
CA GLU A 54 -4.64 7.55 -8.32
C GLU A 54 -5.88 7.48 -7.44
N VAL A 55 -5.67 7.56 -6.12
CA VAL A 55 -6.74 7.67 -5.14
C VAL A 55 -6.69 9.05 -4.53
N VAL A 56 -7.85 9.72 -4.53
CA VAL A 56 -8.03 11.06 -3.99
C VAL A 56 -8.92 10.97 -2.76
N GLU A 57 -8.40 11.42 -1.63
CA GLU A 57 -9.10 11.44 -0.36
C GLU A 57 -8.99 12.78 0.33
N GLY A 58 -10.02 13.61 0.17
CA GLY A 58 -9.98 15.01 0.57
C GLY A 58 -8.88 15.74 -0.21
N THR A 59 -7.83 16.15 0.49
CA THR A 59 -6.66 16.83 -0.10
C THR A 59 -5.46 15.89 -0.31
N ILE A 60 -5.56 14.64 0.12
CA ILE A 60 -4.49 13.65 0.00
C ILE A 60 -4.68 12.95 -1.35
N ILE A 61 -3.63 12.93 -2.16
CA ILE A 61 -3.62 12.28 -3.47
C ILE A 61 -2.43 11.33 -3.49
N SER A 62 -2.66 10.07 -3.81
CA SER A 62 -1.58 9.09 -3.97
C SER A 62 -1.91 8.05 -5.01
N ASP A 63 -0.93 7.76 -5.84
CA ASP A 63 -0.88 6.63 -6.77
C ASP A 63 -0.09 5.44 -6.19
N ILE A 64 0.34 5.52 -4.92
CA ILE A 64 1.07 4.45 -4.24
C ILE A 64 0.10 3.43 -3.67
N TRP A 65 0.35 2.16 -3.97
CA TRP A 65 -0.39 1.02 -3.45
C TRP A 65 0.56 0.09 -2.70
N LEU A 66 0.18 -0.27 -1.48
CA LEU A 66 0.93 -1.16 -0.60
C LEU A 66 0.47 -2.60 -0.79
N LEU A 67 1.44 -3.51 -0.90
CA LEU A 67 1.19 -4.95 -0.87
C LEU A 67 1.22 -5.43 0.58
N LEU A 68 0.06 -5.68 1.15
CA LEU A 68 -0.13 -6.32 2.44
C LEU A 68 -0.04 -7.84 2.31
N ALA A 69 0.59 -8.51 3.27
CA ALA A 69 0.64 -9.97 3.28
C ALA A 69 -0.74 -10.58 3.65
N PRO A 70 -1.18 -11.69 3.04
CA PRO A 70 -0.65 -12.30 1.82
C PRO A 70 -1.38 -11.77 0.56
N GLY A 71 -0.67 -11.06 -0.32
CA GLY A 71 -1.15 -10.80 -1.69
C GLY A 71 -2.29 -9.78 -1.83
N ARG A 72 -2.43 -8.85 -0.88
CA ARG A 72 -3.57 -7.93 -0.78
C ARG A 72 -3.12 -6.49 -0.98
N TRP A 73 -3.82 -5.70 -1.78
CA TRP A 73 -3.43 -4.33 -2.09
C TRP A 73 -4.27 -3.31 -1.36
N CYS A 74 -3.65 -2.27 -0.80
CA CYS A 74 -4.34 -1.15 -0.19
C CYS A 74 -3.66 0.15 -0.61
N SER A 75 -4.44 1.18 -0.95
CA SER A 75 -3.85 2.48 -1.31
C SER A 75 -3.20 3.14 -0.09
N ALA A 76 -2.02 3.71 -0.29
CA ALA A 76 -1.23 4.42 0.71
C ALA A 76 -1.98 5.61 1.32
N VAL A 77 -2.97 6.19 0.62
CA VAL A 77 -3.79 7.29 1.17
C VAL A 77 -4.48 6.92 2.47
N ASN A 78 -4.71 5.64 2.75
CA ASN A 78 -5.43 5.17 3.93
C ASN A 78 -4.53 5.00 5.18
N PHE A 79 -3.22 5.20 5.04
CA PHE A 79 -2.24 5.05 6.11
C PHE A 79 -1.70 6.40 6.59
N ASP A 80 -0.97 6.40 7.69
CA ASP A 80 -0.30 7.58 8.23
C ASP A 80 0.60 8.26 7.18
N GLN A 81 0.34 9.54 6.92
CA GLN A 81 0.98 10.26 5.81
C GLN A 81 2.45 10.58 6.08
N ASP A 82 2.85 10.74 7.34
CA ASP A 82 4.25 10.94 7.71
C ASP A 82 5.07 9.68 7.42
N THR A 83 4.51 8.50 7.72
CA THR A 83 5.09 7.21 7.35
C THR A 83 5.15 7.04 5.83
N MET A 84 4.06 7.37 5.11
CA MET A 84 4.02 7.22 3.65
C MET A 84 4.97 8.18 2.93
N ALA A 85 5.23 9.37 3.46
CA ALA A 85 6.21 10.32 2.92
C ALA A 85 7.65 9.76 2.94
N GLY A 86 7.93 8.79 3.82
CA GLY A 86 9.22 8.10 3.91
C GLY A 86 9.42 6.97 2.91
N ILE A 87 8.40 6.59 2.13
CA ILE A 87 8.52 5.48 1.17
C ILE A 87 9.43 5.89 0.01
N PRO A 88 10.57 5.21 -0.21
CA PRO A 88 11.50 5.56 -1.27
C PRO A 88 10.89 5.23 -2.63
N ARG A 89 10.58 6.25 -3.43
CA ARG A 89 9.92 6.15 -4.75
C ARG A 89 10.67 5.34 -5.82
N GLU A 90 11.91 4.95 -5.53
CA GLU A 90 12.78 4.15 -6.41
C GLU A 90 12.73 2.64 -6.09
N ALA A 91 12.26 2.25 -4.89
CA ALA A 91 12.25 0.85 -4.42
C ALA A 91 10.93 0.10 -4.76
N ARG A 92 10.47 0.23 -6.01
CA ARG A 92 9.20 -0.31 -6.49
C ARG A 92 9.24 -1.84 -6.57
N LEU A 93 8.12 -2.50 -6.27
CA LEU A 93 7.91 -3.89 -6.70
C LEU A 93 7.76 -3.94 -8.22
N ASP A 94 8.71 -4.58 -8.91
CA ASP A 94 8.56 -5.01 -10.29
C ASP A 94 7.53 -6.14 -10.35
N VAL A 95 6.26 -5.76 -10.56
CA VAL A 95 5.19 -6.73 -10.84
C VAL A 95 5.39 -7.19 -12.28
N LYS A 96 6.00 -8.39 -12.45
CA LYS A 96 6.17 -9.06 -13.75
C LYS A 96 4.82 -9.45 -14.36
#